data_AF-A0ABD5XY75-F1
#
_entry.id   AF-A0ABD5XY75-F1
#
_cell.length_a   1.000
_cell.length_b   1.000
_cell.length_c   1.000
_cell.angle_alpha   90.00
_cell.angle_beta   90.00
_cell.angle_gamma   90.00
#
_symmetry.space_group_name_H-M   'P 1'
#
loop_
_entity.id
_entity.type
_entity.pdbx_description
1 polymer ?
#
loop_
_entity_poly.entity_id
_entity_poly.type
_entity_poly.pdbx_seq_one_letter_code
_entity_poly.pdbx_strand_id
1 'polypeptide(L)'
;MVESPLFYLFPTQASLVLIGAAFEATPAWELAYAVSYLVVGIGVAYVLARRAFERHIVRETERKPTAEVERGSLLSGRSFGPVATLAVTDLRNWVRDPLLLYIGLSPFLLGLLARFGVAPIDAAVEFVDLAAYSPELLAAFLFTPAGTLGFAAGFFMLEDREQGVLRALRATPLTGRGYLAYRGAVFLGLAFVSTLVMVPLVDLGTLPVVPYLAIALVASLHTAVAGLLMASLAANTVEGVGVSKLLGFLIIAPVAAIALVAEPLQFLAGVLPPFWAAKATVAVLDGAALATVGGYLAVGVVVQVAMIALLLRLFLRRAD
;
A
#
# COMPACT_ATOMS: atom_id res chain seq x y z
N MET A 1 -26.59 4.23 -18.67
CA MET A 1 -25.70 4.28 -19.84
C MET A 1 -25.07 5.67 -19.99
N VAL A 2 -23.91 5.92 -19.37
CA VAL A 2 -23.02 6.97 -19.90
C VAL A 2 -22.22 6.29 -21.00
N GLU A 3 -22.79 6.21 -22.20
CA GLU A 3 -22.08 5.80 -23.42
C GLU A 3 -21.09 6.90 -23.79
N SER A 4 -20.03 7.06 -23.02
CA SER A 4 -18.89 7.81 -23.50
C SER A 4 -18.02 6.84 -24.30
N PRO A 5 -17.84 7.04 -25.62
CA PRO A 5 -16.95 6.22 -26.44
C PRO A 5 -15.51 6.19 -25.89
N LEU A 6 -15.17 7.13 -25.01
CA LEU A 6 -13.89 7.21 -24.32
C LEU A 6 -13.64 6.04 -23.35
N PHE A 7 -14.67 5.35 -22.83
CA PHE A 7 -14.45 4.19 -21.96
C PHE A 7 -13.84 3.00 -22.71
N TYR A 8 -14.12 2.86 -24.03
CA TYR A 8 -13.49 1.85 -24.88
C TYR A 8 -11.99 2.11 -25.15
N LEU A 9 -11.48 3.29 -24.79
CA LEU A 9 -10.06 3.60 -24.82
C LEU A 9 -9.32 3.15 -23.55
N PHE A 10 -10.00 2.68 -22.51
CA PHE A 10 -9.35 2.20 -21.30
C PHE A 10 -9.28 0.66 -21.29
N PRO A 11 -8.13 0.06 -20.91
CA PRO A 11 -7.98 -1.39 -20.82
C PRO A 11 -8.94 -2.04 -19.83
N THR A 12 -9.46 -1.27 -18.87
CA THR A 12 -10.45 -1.72 -17.90
C THR A 12 -11.74 -2.18 -18.58
N GLN A 13 -12.20 -1.51 -19.64
CA GLN A 13 -13.44 -1.92 -20.33
C GLN A 13 -13.28 -3.29 -21.01
N ALA A 14 -12.14 -3.52 -21.65
CA ALA A 14 -11.82 -4.83 -22.22
C ALA A 14 -11.79 -5.93 -21.14
N SER A 15 -11.18 -5.66 -19.98
CA SER A 15 -11.21 -6.60 -18.84
C SER A 15 -12.63 -6.83 -18.30
N LEU A 16 -13.46 -5.79 -18.19
CA LEU A 16 -14.84 -5.89 -17.71
C LEU A 16 -15.71 -6.70 -18.67
N VAL A 17 -15.55 -6.53 -19.98
CA VAL A 17 -16.25 -7.33 -21.00
C VAL A 17 -15.90 -8.82 -20.85
N LEU A 18 -14.63 -9.16 -20.62
CA LEU A 18 -14.23 -10.55 -20.41
C LEU A 18 -14.76 -11.14 -19.10
N ILE A 19 -14.81 -10.35 -18.03
CA ILE A 19 -15.39 -10.77 -16.75
C ILE A 19 -16.91 -10.96 -16.90
N GLY A 20 -17.61 -10.02 -17.53
CA GLY A 20 -19.05 -10.10 -17.79
C GLY A 20 -19.42 -11.30 -18.67
N ALA A 21 -18.60 -11.61 -19.68
CA ALA A 21 -18.79 -12.79 -20.53
C ALA A 21 -18.72 -14.14 -19.80
N ALA A 22 -18.22 -14.16 -18.56
CA ALA A 22 -18.28 -15.36 -17.72
C ALA A 22 -19.68 -15.58 -17.11
N PHE A 23 -20.50 -14.53 -17.02
CA PHE A 23 -21.82 -14.56 -16.39
C PHE A 23 -22.96 -14.47 -17.40
N GLU A 24 -22.72 -13.85 -18.57
CA GLU A 24 -23.73 -13.62 -19.59
C GLU A 24 -23.24 -13.96 -21.01
N ALA A 25 -24.17 -14.23 -21.92
CA ALA A 25 -23.86 -14.54 -23.31
C ALA A 25 -23.40 -13.27 -24.07
N THR A 26 -22.10 -13.08 -24.17
CA THR A 26 -21.49 -11.93 -24.85
C THR A 26 -21.25 -12.20 -26.35
N PRO A 27 -21.54 -11.24 -27.26
CA PRO A 27 -21.27 -11.38 -28.69
C PRO A 27 -19.79 -11.66 -29.00
N ALA A 28 -19.52 -12.50 -30.01
CA ALA A 28 -18.15 -12.87 -30.38
C ALA A 28 -17.26 -11.67 -30.77
N TRP A 29 -17.84 -10.60 -31.29
CA TRP A 29 -17.10 -9.39 -31.66
C TRP A 29 -16.63 -8.58 -30.44
N GLU A 30 -17.40 -8.57 -29.34
CA GLU A 30 -17.00 -7.92 -28.08
C GLU A 30 -15.86 -8.68 -27.41
N LEU A 31 -15.91 -10.01 -27.46
CA LEU A 31 -14.81 -10.88 -27.03
C LEU A 31 -13.55 -10.62 -27.87
N ALA A 32 -13.70 -10.56 -29.21
CA ALA A 32 -12.60 -10.28 -30.11
C ALA A 32 -12.00 -8.88 -29.85
N TYR A 33 -12.84 -7.87 -29.63
CA TYR A 33 -12.40 -6.53 -29.21
C TYR A 33 -11.61 -6.60 -27.90
N ALA A 34 -12.17 -7.23 -26.86
CA ALA A 34 -11.57 -7.24 -25.54
C ALA A 34 -10.20 -7.94 -25.53
N VAL A 35 -10.11 -9.12 -26.15
CA VAL A 35 -8.85 -9.86 -26.29
C VAL A 35 -7.85 -9.08 -27.13
N SER A 36 -8.26 -8.55 -28.27
CA SER A 36 -7.36 -7.80 -29.18
C SER A 36 -6.83 -6.54 -28.51
N TYR A 37 -7.69 -5.81 -27.80
CA TYR A 37 -7.32 -4.60 -27.08
C TYR A 37 -6.28 -4.90 -26.00
N LEU A 38 -6.49 -5.94 -25.18
CA LEU A 38 -5.53 -6.32 -24.14
C LEU A 38 -4.20 -6.79 -24.73
N VAL A 39 -4.21 -7.59 -25.80
CA VAL A 39 -2.99 -8.03 -26.50
C VAL A 39 -2.20 -6.85 -27.06
N VAL A 40 -2.89 -5.90 -27.71
CA VAL A 40 -2.26 -4.67 -28.22
C VAL A 40 -1.69 -3.84 -27.07
N GLY A 41 -2.44 -3.67 -25.98
CA GLY A 41 -1.99 -2.95 -24.78
C GLY A 41 -0.73 -3.57 -24.18
N ILE A 42 -0.68 -4.90 -24.06
CA ILE A 42 0.50 -5.65 -23.62
C ILE A 42 1.67 -5.45 -24.58
N GLY A 43 1.44 -5.50 -25.89
CA GLY A 43 2.47 -5.27 -26.91
C GLY A 43 3.08 -3.86 -26.85
N VAL A 44 2.24 -2.83 -26.69
CA VAL A 44 2.69 -1.44 -26.53
C VAL A 44 3.50 -1.29 -25.23
N ALA A 45 2.99 -1.81 -24.12
CA ALA A 45 3.68 -1.77 -22.83
C ALA A 45 5.05 -2.49 -22.91
N TYR A 46 5.11 -3.64 -23.58
CA TYR A 46 6.35 -4.37 -23.83
C TYR A 46 7.36 -3.54 -24.64
N VAL A 47 6.93 -2.91 -25.74
CA VAL A 47 7.81 -2.07 -26.57
C VAL A 47 8.33 -0.86 -25.78
N LEU A 48 7.46 -0.20 -24.99
CA LEU A 48 7.86 0.92 -24.15
C LEU A 48 8.84 0.48 -23.06
N ALA A 49 8.57 -0.63 -22.37
CA ALA A 49 9.44 -1.20 -21.36
C ALA A 49 10.80 -1.58 -21.95
N ARG A 50 10.82 -2.23 -23.12
CA ARG A 50 12.05 -2.59 -23.84
C ARG A 50 12.84 -1.34 -24.25
N ARG A 51 12.19 -0.32 -24.80
CA ARG A 51 12.85 0.96 -25.14
C ARG A 51 13.43 1.66 -23.91
N ALA A 52 12.71 1.63 -22.79
CA ALA A 52 13.19 2.20 -21.52
C ALA A 52 14.41 1.43 -21.00
N PHE A 53 14.37 0.09 -21.06
CA PHE A 53 15.47 -0.80 -20.68
C PHE A 53 16.71 -0.56 -21.54
N GLU A 54 16.58 -0.52 -22.86
CA GLU A 54 17.70 -0.25 -23.78
C GLU A 54 18.28 1.17 -23.56
N ARG A 55 17.42 2.17 -23.33
CA ARG A 55 17.84 3.56 -23.15
C ARG A 55 18.53 3.82 -21.80
N HIS A 56 18.05 3.23 -20.71
CA HIS A 56 18.53 3.56 -19.36
C HIS A 56 19.40 2.48 -18.74
N ILE A 57 19.26 1.20 -19.09
CA ILE A 57 20.10 0.15 -18.52
C ILE A 57 21.27 -0.14 -19.44
N VAL A 58 21.00 -0.45 -20.72
CA VAL A 58 22.08 -0.85 -21.65
C VAL A 58 23.02 0.32 -21.97
N ARG A 59 22.50 1.51 -22.27
CA ARG A 59 23.33 2.69 -22.58
C ARG A 59 24.03 3.30 -21.36
N GLU A 60 23.48 3.16 -20.16
CA GLU A 60 24.09 3.74 -18.95
C GLU A 60 25.24 2.87 -18.42
N THR A 61 25.23 1.57 -18.73
CA THR A 61 26.35 0.65 -18.47
C THR A 61 27.63 1.03 -19.24
N GLU A 62 27.52 1.77 -20.35
CA GLU A 62 28.66 2.27 -21.13
C GLU A 62 29.26 3.58 -20.59
N ARG A 63 28.58 4.26 -19.65
CA ARG A 63 29.03 5.53 -19.10
C ARG A 63 29.89 5.27 -17.86
N LYS A 64 31.20 5.54 -17.95
CA LYS A 64 32.09 5.57 -16.77
C LYS A 64 31.47 6.47 -15.70
N PRO A 65 31.39 6.04 -14.43
CA PRO A 65 30.87 6.86 -13.35
C PRO A 65 31.86 8.00 -13.08
N THR A 66 31.62 9.16 -13.69
CA THR A 66 32.19 10.45 -13.25
C THR A 66 31.10 11.19 -12.51
N ALA A 67 30.91 10.83 -11.24
CA ALA A 67 30.17 11.66 -10.31
C ALA A 67 31.08 11.85 -9.09
N GLU A 68 31.70 13.02 -9.01
CA GLU A 68 32.21 13.51 -7.73
C GLU A 68 31.06 13.44 -6.73
N VAL A 69 31.30 12.74 -5.63
CA VAL A 69 30.41 12.76 -4.48
C VAL A 69 30.49 14.17 -3.92
N GLU A 70 29.52 15.03 -4.29
CA GLU A 70 29.31 16.31 -3.62
C GLU A 70 29.06 16.02 -2.14
N ARG A 71 30.12 16.17 -1.34
CA ARG A 71 30.02 16.17 0.12
C ARG A 71 29.20 17.39 0.49
N GLY A 72 27.90 17.18 0.74
CA GLY A 72 26.99 18.18 1.27
C GLY A 72 27.45 18.70 2.63
N SER A 73 28.37 19.67 2.61
CA SER A 73 28.92 20.41 3.75
C SER A 73 27.93 21.50 4.20
N LEU A 74 26.70 21.14 4.56
CA LEU A 74 25.65 22.14 4.80
C LEU A 74 24.91 22.03 6.15
N LEU A 75 25.36 21.15 7.05
CA LEU A 75 24.88 21.12 8.44
C LEU A 75 25.86 21.78 9.43
N SER A 76 26.79 22.62 8.95
CA SER A 76 27.58 23.50 9.81
C SER A 76 26.71 24.69 10.25
N GLY A 77 26.03 24.58 11.40
CA GLY A 77 25.52 25.79 12.07
C GLY A 77 24.21 25.68 12.88
N ARG A 78 23.54 24.53 12.95
CA ARG A 78 22.36 24.38 13.84
C ARG A 78 22.45 23.10 14.68
N SER A 79 22.52 23.26 16.00
CA SER A 79 22.58 22.17 16.98
C SER A 79 21.19 21.55 17.21
N PHE A 80 20.68 20.81 16.24
CA PHE A 80 19.55 19.91 16.48
C PHE A 80 20.04 18.64 17.18
N GLY A 81 19.21 18.06 18.04
CA GLY A 81 19.49 16.74 18.61
C GLY A 81 19.57 15.67 17.51
N PRO A 82 20.26 14.53 17.72
CA PRO A 82 20.51 13.53 16.67
C PRO A 82 19.25 13.07 15.91
N VAL A 83 18.13 12.90 16.62
CA VAL A 83 16.84 12.50 16.05
C VAL A 83 16.24 13.60 15.18
N ALA A 84 16.30 14.86 15.62
CA ALA A 84 15.75 15.99 14.86
C ALA A 84 16.55 16.25 13.57
N THR A 85 17.88 16.07 13.62
CA THR A 85 18.73 16.16 12.42
C THR A 85 18.37 15.08 11.40
N LEU A 86 18.14 13.84 11.85
CA LEU A 86 17.65 12.75 10.98
C LEU A 86 16.27 13.06 10.39
N ALA A 87 15.32 13.52 11.20
CA ALA A 87 13.97 13.87 10.73
C ALA A 87 13.98 14.94 9.63
N VAL A 88 14.78 16.00 9.81
CA VAL A 88 14.92 17.06 8.79
C VAL A 88 15.58 16.52 7.53
N THR A 89 16.56 15.64 7.67
CA THR A 89 17.30 15.06 6.54
C THR A 89 16.39 14.12 5.74
N ASP A 90 15.67 13.23 6.42
CA ASP A 90 14.70 12.31 5.79
C ASP A 90 13.59 13.08 5.09
N LEU A 91 13.02 14.10 5.73
CA LEU A 91 11.97 14.92 5.10
C LEU A 91 12.48 15.62 3.84
N ARG A 92 13.69 16.17 3.88
CA ARG A 92 14.29 16.84 2.72
C ARG A 92 14.58 15.85 1.59
N ASN A 93 15.03 14.64 1.93
CA ASN A 93 15.25 13.56 0.96
C ASN A 93 13.92 13.10 0.35
N TRP A 94 12.86 12.96 1.17
CA TRP A 94 11.52 12.59 0.72
C TRP A 94 10.99 13.53 -0.34
N VAL A 95 11.09 14.84 -0.11
CA VAL A 95 10.58 15.84 -1.05
C VAL A 95 11.40 15.90 -2.35
N ARG A 96 12.64 15.42 -2.34
CA ARG A 96 13.55 15.47 -3.49
C ARG A 96 13.56 14.19 -4.31
N ASP A 97 13.17 13.07 -3.71
CA ASP A 97 13.13 11.78 -4.37
C ASP A 97 11.77 11.55 -5.06
N PRO A 98 11.74 11.45 -6.41
CA PRO A 98 10.52 11.20 -7.16
C PRO A 98 9.79 9.92 -6.75
N LEU A 99 10.53 8.88 -6.33
CA LEU A 99 9.94 7.62 -5.89
C LEU A 99 9.19 7.80 -4.57
N LEU A 100 9.76 8.55 -3.62
CA LEU A 100 9.14 8.78 -2.31
C LEU A 100 7.94 9.71 -2.40
N LEU A 101 8.02 10.73 -3.25
CA LEU A 101 6.86 11.55 -3.59
C LEU A 101 5.75 10.69 -4.19
N TYR A 102 6.08 9.82 -5.15
CA TYR A 102 5.11 8.89 -5.73
C TYR A 102 4.50 7.97 -4.67
N ILE A 103 5.30 7.33 -3.82
CA ILE A 103 4.79 6.43 -2.79
C ILE A 103 3.90 7.18 -1.78
N GLY A 104 4.32 8.36 -1.34
CA GLY A 104 3.54 9.19 -0.40
C GLY A 104 2.24 9.73 -0.97
N LEU A 105 2.21 10.06 -2.27
CA LEU A 105 1.01 10.59 -2.95
C LEU A 105 0.08 9.49 -3.49
N SER A 106 0.64 8.32 -3.83
CA SER A 106 -0.11 7.18 -4.39
C SER A 106 -1.37 6.79 -3.61
N PRO A 107 -1.40 6.73 -2.26
CA PRO A 107 -2.64 6.44 -1.55
C PRO A 107 -3.73 7.46 -1.87
N PHE A 108 -3.42 8.76 -1.88
CA PHE A 108 -4.40 9.80 -2.16
C PHE A 108 -4.84 9.82 -3.62
N LEU A 109 -3.94 9.50 -4.56
CA LEU A 109 -4.31 9.33 -5.96
C LEU A 109 -5.30 8.17 -6.12
N LEU A 110 -5.06 7.03 -5.46
CA LEU A 110 -5.99 5.91 -5.44
C LEU A 110 -7.31 6.27 -4.74
N GLY A 111 -7.27 7.06 -3.66
CA GLY A 111 -8.48 7.55 -2.99
C GLY A 111 -9.32 8.48 -3.86
N LEU A 112 -8.69 9.37 -4.63
CA LEU A 112 -9.39 10.21 -5.61
C LEU A 112 -9.98 9.38 -6.75
N LEU A 113 -9.23 8.37 -7.22
CA LEU A 113 -9.75 7.41 -8.20
C LEU A 113 -10.95 6.64 -7.65
N ALA A 114 -10.95 6.28 -6.36
CA ALA A 114 -12.11 5.68 -5.73
C ALA A 114 -13.31 6.64 -5.70
N ARG A 115 -13.10 7.86 -5.21
CA ARG A 115 -14.12 8.90 -5.07
C ARG A 115 -14.88 9.15 -6.38
N PHE A 116 -14.15 9.28 -7.48
CA PHE A 116 -14.73 9.60 -8.78
C PHE A 116 -14.97 8.36 -9.65
N GLY A 117 -14.40 7.20 -9.29
CA GLY A 117 -14.43 5.99 -10.10
C GLY A 117 -15.51 4.99 -9.68
N VAL A 118 -15.87 4.89 -8.40
CA VAL A 118 -16.85 3.87 -7.95
C VAL A 118 -18.19 4.03 -8.64
N ALA A 119 -18.79 5.23 -8.62
CA ALA A 119 -20.10 5.47 -9.25
C ALA A 119 -20.14 5.20 -10.77
N PRO A 120 -19.20 5.69 -11.61
CA PRO A 120 -19.21 5.36 -13.03
C PRO A 120 -18.89 3.90 -13.33
N ILE A 121 -18.07 3.23 -12.50
CA ILE A 121 -17.83 1.78 -12.65
C ILE A 121 -19.09 1.00 -12.29
N ASP A 122 -19.77 1.34 -11.20
CA ASP A 122 -21.04 0.72 -10.78
C ASP A 122 -22.10 0.85 -11.88
N ALA A 123 -22.23 2.04 -12.46
CA ALA A 123 -23.13 2.28 -13.58
C ALA A 123 -22.73 1.56 -14.89
N ALA A 124 -21.49 1.06 -15.01
CA ALA A 124 -21.00 0.33 -16.16
C ALA A 124 -20.99 -1.19 -15.95
N VAL A 125 -21.00 -1.65 -14.70
CA VAL A 125 -20.94 -3.06 -14.31
C VAL A 125 -22.35 -3.49 -13.89
N GLU A 126 -23.14 -4.00 -14.83
CA GLU A 126 -24.54 -4.39 -14.57
C GLU A 126 -24.68 -5.72 -13.81
N PHE A 127 -23.58 -6.48 -13.67
CA PHE A 127 -23.58 -7.81 -13.04
C PHE A 127 -23.22 -7.79 -11.54
N VAL A 128 -22.77 -6.65 -10.99
CA VAL A 128 -22.46 -6.47 -9.55
C VAL A 128 -22.90 -5.07 -9.11
N ASP A 129 -23.70 -5.01 -8.05
CA ASP A 129 -24.00 -3.76 -7.33
C ASP A 129 -22.82 -3.41 -6.42
N LEU A 130 -21.95 -2.50 -6.86
CA LEU A 130 -20.80 -2.03 -6.08
C LEU A 130 -21.24 -1.14 -4.92
N ALA A 131 -22.38 -0.46 -5.05
CA ALA A 131 -22.91 0.37 -3.96
C ALA A 131 -23.24 -0.49 -2.74
N ALA A 132 -23.68 -1.75 -2.94
CA ALA A 132 -23.90 -2.72 -1.87
C ALA A 132 -22.62 -3.08 -1.08
N TYR A 133 -21.43 -2.88 -1.66
CA TYR A 133 -20.13 -3.17 -1.02
C TYR A 133 -19.37 -1.89 -0.59
N SER A 134 -20.04 -0.75 -0.50
CA SER A 134 -19.42 0.52 -0.11
C SER A 134 -18.65 0.45 1.22
N PRO A 135 -19.15 -0.22 2.28
CA PRO A 135 -18.41 -0.38 3.54
C PRO A 135 -17.09 -1.14 3.38
N GLU A 136 -17.07 -2.22 2.60
CA GLU A 136 -15.92 -3.06 2.34
C GLU A 136 -14.91 -2.35 1.43
N LEU A 137 -15.39 -1.63 0.42
CA LEU A 137 -14.54 -0.78 -0.42
C LEU A 137 -13.87 0.31 0.42
N LEU A 138 -14.61 1.00 1.29
CA LEU A 138 -14.04 1.97 2.21
C LEU A 138 -12.97 1.34 3.11
N ALA A 139 -13.25 0.14 3.66
CA ALA A 139 -12.29 -0.60 4.46
C ALA A 139 -11.01 -0.92 3.68
N ALA A 140 -11.10 -1.35 2.41
CA ALA A 140 -9.92 -1.57 1.57
C ALA A 140 -9.11 -0.30 1.32
N PHE A 141 -9.76 0.81 0.95
CA PHE A 141 -9.07 2.07 0.69
C PHE A 141 -8.42 2.64 1.95
N LEU A 142 -9.02 2.45 3.12
CA LEU A 142 -8.48 2.88 4.42
C LEU A 142 -7.08 2.28 4.69
N PHE A 143 -6.81 1.05 4.27
CA PHE A 143 -5.49 0.40 4.43
C PHE A 143 -4.45 0.80 3.38
N THR A 144 -4.84 1.51 2.31
CA THR A 144 -3.92 1.86 1.22
C THR A 144 -2.71 2.66 1.71
N PRO A 145 -2.83 3.70 2.55
CA PRO A 145 -1.67 4.40 3.10
C PRO A 145 -0.77 3.48 3.92
N ALA A 146 -1.37 2.60 4.73
CA ALA A 146 -0.60 1.69 5.56
C ALA A 146 0.22 0.71 4.71
N GLY A 147 -0.35 0.20 3.63
CA GLY A 147 0.32 -0.68 2.66
C GLY A 147 1.42 0.01 1.86
N THR A 148 1.18 1.20 1.30
CA THR A 148 2.17 1.94 0.48
C THR A 148 3.33 2.45 1.32
N LEU A 149 3.07 2.97 2.52
CA LEU A 149 4.11 3.41 3.45
C LEU A 149 4.84 2.23 4.08
N GLY A 150 4.17 1.09 4.25
CA GLY A 150 4.80 -0.16 4.66
C GLY A 150 5.77 -0.67 3.59
N PHE A 151 5.38 -0.59 2.31
CA PHE A 151 6.27 -0.86 1.20
C PHE A 151 7.50 0.06 1.20
N ALA A 152 7.34 1.38 1.35
CA ALA A 152 8.48 2.30 1.44
C ALA A 152 9.40 1.97 2.62
N ALA A 153 8.83 1.74 3.80
CA ALA A 153 9.60 1.38 5.00
C ALA A 153 10.41 0.09 4.78
N GLY A 154 9.79 -0.94 4.20
CA GLY A 154 10.45 -2.20 3.87
C GLY A 154 11.53 -2.03 2.80
N PHE A 155 11.23 -1.31 1.73
CA PHE A 155 12.16 -1.07 0.62
C PHE A 155 13.43 -0.36 1.10
N PHE A 156 13.29 0.68 1.91
CA PHE A 156 14.45 1.36 2.48
C PHE A 156 15.26 0.49 3.43
N MET A 157 14.59 -0.38 4.20
CA MET A 157 15.29 -1.30 5.10
C MET A 157 16.09 -2.35 4.32
N LEU A 158 15.61 -2.75 3.13
CA LEU A 158 16.37 -3.59 2.20
C LEU A 158 17.57 -2.82 1.64
N GLU A 159 17.37 -1.58 1.19
CA GLU A 159 18.41 -0.72 0.64
C GLU A 159 19.52 -0.40 1.67
N ASP A 160 19.14 -0.03 2.89
CA ASP A 160 20.08 0.21 3.99
C ASP A 160 20.93 -1.02 4.30
N ARG A 161 20.33 -2.21 4.20
CA ARG A 161 21.01 -3.48 4.44
C ARG A 161 21.98 -3.79 3.30
N GLU A 162 21.59 -3.57 2.05
CA GLU A 162 22.47 -3.73 0.87
C GLU A 162 23.66 -2.77 0.90
N GLN A 163 23.41 -1.52 1.26
CA GLN A 163 24.43 -0.47 1.34
C GLN A 163 25.27 -0.55 2.63
N GLY A 164 24.95 -1.47 3.55
CA GLY A 164 25.67 -1.62 4.82
C GLY A 164 25.47 -0.46 5.81
N VAL A 165 24.43 0.37 5.63
CA VAL A 165 24.09 1.51 6.47
C VAL A 165 23.93 1.07 7.93
N LEU A 166 23.27 -0.07 8.17
CA LEU A 166 23.10 -0.61 9.52
C LEU A 166 24.43 -0.95 10.22
N ARG A 167 25.48 -1.31 9.46
CA ARG A 167 26.82 -1.56 10.01
C ARG A 167 27.51 -0.23 10.35
N ALA A 168 27.39 0.78 9.49
CA ALA A 168 27.91 2.12 9.73
C ALA A 168 27.26 2.78 10.97
N LEU A 169 25.95 2.61 11.16
CA LEU A 169 25.21 3.17 12.29
C LEU A 169 25.62 2.60 13.65
N ARG A 170 26.26 1.42 13.71
CA ARG A 170 26.82 0.86 14.97
C ARG A 170 27.94 1.72 15.55
N ALA A 171 28.62 2.51 14.73
CA ALA A 171 29.65 3.46 15.18
C ALA A 171 29.08 4.82 15.62
N THR A 172 27.75 5.00 15.57
CA THR A 172 27.06 6.26 15.91
C THR A 172 26.25 6.12 17.20
N PRO A 173 25.97 7.22 17.93
CA PRO A 173 25.18 7.20 19.17
C PRO A 173 23.75 6.67 19.02
N LEU A 174 23.17 6.70 17.80
CA LEU A 174 21.80 6.26 17.52
C LEU A 174 21.65 4.74 17.54
N THR A 175 22.72 3.99 17.21
CA THR A 175 22.72 2.54 17.00
C THR A 175 21.70 2.04 15.96
N GLY A 176 21.82 0.79 15.50
CA GLY A 176 20.83 0.23 14.56
C GLY A 176 19.41 0.10 15.13
N ARG A 177 19.29 -0.07 16.46
CA ARG A 177 17.97 -0.20 17.14
C ARG A 177 17.25 1.14 17.24
N GLY A 178 17.96 2.21 17.60
CA GLY A 178 17.38 3.56 17.68
C GLY A 178 16.95 4.06 16.30
N TYR A 179 17.74 3.74 15.26
CA TYR A 179 17.38 4.02 13.88
C TYR A 179 16.08 3.33 13.45
N LEU A 180 15.98 2.01 13.68
CA LEU A 180 14.78 1.25 13.30
C LEU A 180 13.53 1.71 14.06
N ALA A 181 13.67 2.04 15.35
CA ALA A 181 12.57 2.55 16.17
C ALA A 181 12.08 3.93 15.69
N TYR A 182 13.01 4.86 15.41
CA TYR A 182 12.67 6.18 14.87
C TYR A 182 11.96 6.06 13.52
N ARG A 183 12.52 5.28 12.58
CA ARG A 183 11.94 5.15 11.24
C ARG A 183 10.58 4.49 11.29
N GLY A 184 10.44 3.44 12.09
CA GLY A 184 9.15 2.78 12.34
C GLY A 184 8.11 3.77 12.87
N ALA A 185 8.46 4.58 13.88
CA ALA A 185 7.55 5.58 14.44
C ALA A 185 7.13 6.64 13.41
N VAL A 186 8.05 7.11 12.57
CA VAL A 186 7.74 8.08 11.50
C VAL A 186 6.76 7.49 10.49
N PHE A 187 7.03 6.28 9.99
CA PHE A 187 6.15 5.63 9.02
C PHE A 187 4.77 5.28 9.60
N LEU A 188 4.70 4.82 10.86
CA LEU A 188 3.45 4.59 11.57
C LEU A 188 2.64 5.89 11.73
N GLY A 189 3.29 6.98 12.14
CA GLY A 189 2.65 8.29 12.30
C GLY A 189 2.15 8.84 10.97
N LEU A 190 2.96 8.75 9.92
CA LEU A 190 2.56 9.17 8.58
C LEU A 190 1.39 8.33 8.05
N ALA A 191 1.41 7.01 8.26
CA ALA A 191 0.30 6.14 7.88
C ALA A 191 -0.98 6.46 8.64
N PHE A 192 -0.89 6.74 9.94
CA PHE A 192 -2.03 7.18 10.74
C PHE A 192 -2.64 8.47 10.17
N VAL A 193 -1.84 9.52 9.97
CA VAL A 193 -2.31 10.81 9.44
C VAL A 193 -2.88 10.66 8.02
N SER A 194 -2.20 9.93 7.16
CA SER A 194 -2.68 9.66 5.80
C SER A 194 -3.99 8.88 5.79
N THR A 195 -4.16 7.93 6.73
CA THR A 195 -5.43 7.21 6.92
C THR A 195 -6.55 8.15 7.35
N LEU A 196 -6.27 9.13 8.22
CA LEU A 196 -7.24 10.15 8.63
C LEU A 196 -7.74 11.04 7.47
N VAL A 197 -6.92 11.23 6.45
CA VAL A 197 -7.29 11.95 5.23
C VAL A 197 -8.08 11.05 4.26
N MET A 198 -7.88 9.73 4.29
CA MET A 198 -8.43 8.82 3.28
C MET A 198 -9.96 8.68 3.33
N VAL A 199 -10.57 8.56 4.51
CA VAL A 199 -12.04 8.40 4.59
C VAL A 199 -12.79 9.58 3.99
N PRO A 200 -12.52 10.85 4.36
CA PRO A 200 -13.21 11.98 3.72
C PRO A 200 -12.83 12.17 2.26
N LEU A 201 -11.63 11.72 1.83
CA LEU A 201 -11.22 11.77 0.44
C LEU A 201 -12.04 10.82 -0.43
N VAL A 202 -12.18 9.57 0.01
CA VAL A 202 -12.86 8.47 -0.70
C VAL A 202 -14.38 8.65 -0.70
N ASP A 203 -14.96 9.13 0.41
CA ASP A 203 -16.38 9.54 0.51
C ASP A 203 -17.40 8.44 0.15
N LEU A 204 -17.06 7.20 0.50
CA LEU A 204 -17.95 6.02 0.39
C LEU A 204 -18.72 5.72 1.69
N GLY A 205 -18.52 6.52 2.74
CA GLY A 205 -19.15 6.34 4.03
C GLY A 205 -18.66 7.35 5.06
N THR A 206 -19.43 7.54 6.12
CA THR A 206 -19.07 8.45 7.22
C THR A 206 -18.86 7.67 8.51
N LEU A 207 -17.70 7.85 9.14
CA LEU A 207 -17.37 7.20 10.41
C LEU A 207 -17.44 8.24 11.53
N PRO A 208 -18.07 7.92 12.68
CA PRO A 208 -17.99 8.77 13.86
C PRO A 208 -16.53 8.95 14.31
N VAL A 209 -16.20 10.13 14.83
CA VAL A 209 -14.80 10.54 15.10
C VAL A 209 -14.07 9.54 16.00
N VAL A 210 -14.70 9.08 17.09
CA VAL A 210 -14.06 8.18 18.07
C VAL A 210 -13.69 6.81 17.46
N PRO A 211 -14.63 6.02 16.90
CA PRO A 211 -14.27 4.76 16.25
C PRO A 211 -13.34 4.98 15.06
N TYR A 212 -13.47 6.10 14.33
CA TYR A 212 -12.58 6.40 13.22
C TYR A 212 -11.12 6.54 13.66
N LEU A 213 -10.84 7.33 14.70
CA LEU A 213 -9.49 7.49 15.25
C LEU A 213 -8.92 6.15 15.73
N ALA A 214 -9.74 5.32 16.37
CA ALA A 214 -9.32 4.00 16.84
C ALA A 214 -9.01 3.03 15.69
N ILE A 215 -9.87 2.98 14.66
CA ILE A 215 -9.65 2.20 13.44
C ILE A 215 -8.38 2.66 12.74
N ALA A 216 -8.19 3.97 12.55
CA ALA A 216 -7.01 4.51 11.88
C ALA A 216 -5.71 4.15 12.62
N LEU A 217 -5.74 4.15 13.97
CA LEU A 217 -4.60 3.74 14.79
C LEU A 217 -4.27 2.25 14.62
N VAL A 218 -5.28 1.38 14.64
CA VAL A 218 -5.06 -0.07 14.45
C VAL A 218 -4.64 -0.38 13.01
N ALA A 219 -5.20 0.31 12.03
CA ALA A 219 -4.85 0.15 10.63
C ALA A 219 -3.41 0.60 10.35
N SER A 220 -2.94 1.68 10.98
CA SER A 220 -1.56 2.16 10.77
C SER A 220 -0.51 1.16 11.27
N LEU A 221 -0.80 0.33 12.27
CA LEU A 221 0.10 -0.76 12.69
C LEU A 221 0.43 -1.74 11.53
N HIS A 222 -0.46 -1.85 10.55
CA HIS A 222 -0.21 -2.66 9.37
C HIS A 222 1.00 -2.18 8.55
N THR A 223 1.38 -0.90 8.65
CA THR A 223 2.63 -0.38 8.05
C THR A 223 3.85 -1.11 8.55
N ALA A 224 3.92 -1.41 9.85
CA ALA A 224 5.02 -2.18 10.41
C ALA A 224 4.98 -3.64 9.95
N VAL A 225 3.78 -4.25 9.85
CA VAL A 225 3.62 -5.60 9.30
C VAL A 225 4.11 -5.66 7.85
N ALA A 226 3.62 -4.77 6.99
CA ALA A 226 3.99 -4.74 5.58
C ALA A 226 5.49 -4.50 5.37
N GLY A 227 6.08 -3.52 6.09
CA GLY A 227 7.50 -3.23 6.01
C GLY A 227 8.39 -4.36 6.53
N LEU A 228 8.07 -4.93 7.69
CA LEU A 228 8.82 -6.05 8.25
C LEU A 228 8.64 -7.33 7.45
N LEU A 229 7.49 -7.57 6.84
CA LEU A 229 7.29 -8.72 5.95
C LEU A 229 8.25 -8.64 4.75
N MET A 230 8.32 -7.47 4.11
CA MET A 230 9.21 -7.24 2.99
C MET A 230 10.68 -7.35 3.41
N ALA A 231 11.07 -6.65 4.49
CA ALA A 231 12.44 -6.64 5.00
C ALA A 231 12.91 -8.01 5.54
N SER A 232 11.99 -8.78 6.11
CA SER A 232 12.29 -10.11 6.65
C SER A 232 12.39 -11.15 5.55
N LEU A 233 11.50 -11.15 4.54
CA LEU A 233 11.44 -12.22 3.54
C LEU A 233 12.42 -12.03 2.38
N ALA A 234 12.67 -10.81 1.92
CA ALA A 234 13.55 -10.56 0.78
C ALA A 234 15.02 -10.43 1.19
N ALA A 235 15.94 -10.95 0.37
CA ALA A 235 17.38 -10.81 0.54
C ALA A 235 17.93 -9.50 -0.06
N ASN A 236 17.27 -8.96 -1.07
CA ASN A 236 17.66 -7.74 -1.78
C ASN A 236 16.43 -6.94 -2.26
N THR A 237 16.64 -5.72 -2.73
CA THR A 237 15.63 -4.79 -3.24
C THR A 237 14.86 -5.38 -4.43
N VAL A 238 15.53 -6.16 -5.29
CA VAL A 238 14.91 -6.86 -6.44
C VAL A 238 13.90 -7.91 -5.97
N GLU A 239 14.29 -8.78 -5.03
CA GLU A 239 13.40 -9.76 -4.40
C GLU A 239 12.29 -9.07 -3.60
N GLY A 240 12.59 -7.90 -3.01
CA GLY A 240 11.63 -7.05 -2.32
C GLY A 240 10.44 -6.68 -3.21
N VAL A 241 10.68 -6.31 -4.46
CA VAL A 241 9.60 -6.04 -5.44
C VAL A 241 8.77 -7.29 -5.75
N GLY A 242 9.37 -8.49 -5.64
CA GLY A 242 8.63 -9.74 -5.69
C GLY A 242 7.70 -9.92 -4.50
N VAL A 243 8.23 -9.74 -3.28
CA VAL A 243 7.48 -9.87 -2.03
C VAL A 243 6.37 -8.82 -1.91
N SER A 244 6.57 -7.61 -2.43
CA SER A 244 5.58 -6.53 -2.35
C SER A 244 4.25 -6.87 -3.04
N LYS A 245 4.25 -7.79 -4.02
CA LYS A 245 3.02 -8.27 -4.67
C LYS A 245 2.07 -8.97 -3.69
N LEU A 246 2.59 -9.52 -2.58
CA LEU A 246 1.78 -10.13 -1.53
C LEU A 246 1.08 -9.10 -0.64
N LEU A 247 1.59 -7.85 -0.59
CA LEU A 247 1.02 -6.82 0.29
C LEU A 247 -0.41 -6.44 -0.09
N GLY A 248 -0.69 -6.35 -1.39
CA GLY A 248 -2.06 -6.12 -1.87
C GLY A 248 -3.00 -7.26 -1.47
N PHE A 249 -2.54 -8.51 -1.57
CA PHE A 249 -3.32 -9.68 -1.17
C PHE A 249 -3.66 -9.67 0.33
N LEU A 250 -2.73 -9.22 1.19
CA LEU A 250 -2.99 -9.10 2.64
C LEU A 250 -4.13 -8.15 2.98
N ILE A 251 -4.41 -7.16 2.12
CA ILE A 251 -5.50 -6.20 2.29
C ILE A 251 -6.78 -6.71 1.62
N ILE A 252 -6.68 -7.19 0.38
CA ILE A 252 -7.86 -7.59 -0.41
C ILE A 252 -8.50 -8.88 0.12
N ALA A 253 -7.70 -9.88 0.51
CA ALA A 253 -8.23 -11.16 1.00
C ALA A 253 -9.17 -11.04 2.21
N PRO A 254 -8.83 -10.30 3.29
CA PRO A 254 -9.75 -10.16 4.42
C PRO A 254 -10.98 -9.31 4.09
N VAL A 255 -10.85 -8.30 3.23
CA VAL A 255 -12.00 -7.49 2.78
C VAL A 255 -12.96 -8.35 1.94
N ALA A 256 -12.42 -9.15 1.02
CA ALA A 256 -13.21 -10.08 0.22
C ALA A 256 -13.89 -11.15 1.10
N ALA A 257 -13.23 -11.61 2.17
CA ALA A 257 -13.84 -12.53 3.13
C ALA A 257 -15.02 -11.87 3.87
N ILE A 258 -14.92 -10.60 4.26
CA ILE A 258 -16.03 -9.86 4.90
C ILE A 258 -17.19 -9.66 3.92
N ALA A 259 -16.89 -9.31 2.67
CA ALA A 259 -17.89 -9.05 1.63
C ALA A 259 -18.65 -10.32 1.20
N LEU A 260 -17.94 -11.44 1.04
CA LEU A 260 -18.45 -12.61 0.29
C LEU A 260 -18.72 -13.84 1.15
N VAL A 261 -18.23 -13.89 2.39
CA VAL A 261 -18.32 -15.08 3.25
C VAL A 261 -19.21 -14.79 4.46
N ALA A 262 -20.25 -15.59 4.64
CA ALA A 262 -21.15 -15.46 5.77
C ALA A 262 -20.47 -15.77 7.12
N GLU A 263 -20.99 -15.16 8.19
CA GLU A 263 -20.62 -15.52 9.55
C GLU A 263 -21.10 -16.94 9.90
N PRO A 264 -20.28 -17.75 10.62
CA PRO A 264 -19.02 -17.39 11.26
C PRO A 264 -17.75 -17.63 10.40
N LEU A 265 -17.88 -18.13 9.18
CA LEU A 265 -16.73 -18.59 8.39
C LEU A 265 -15.77 -17.46 7.99
N GLN A 266 -16.26 -16.23 7.78
CA GLN A 266 -15.39 -15.07 7.52
C GLN A 266 -14.33 -14.86 8.63
N PHE A 267 -14.58 -15.25 9.88
CA PHE A 267 -13.62 -15.05 10.98
C PHE A 267 -12.33 -15.88 10.84
N LEU A 268 -12.31 -16.89 9.95
CA LEU A 268 -11.08 -17.58 9.57
C LEU A 268 -10.05 -16.63 8.92
N ALA A 269 -10.52 -15.59 8.24
CA ALA A 269 -9.65 -14.54 7.70
C ALA A 269 -9.04 -13.64 8.80
N GLY A 270 -9.45 -13.80 10.06
CA GLY A 270 -8.90 -13.08 11.22
C GLY A 270 -7.43 -13.35 11.51
N VAL A 271 -6.82 -14.36 10.87
CA VAL A 271 -5.35 -14.56 10.85
C VAL A 271 -4.62 -13.47 10.07
N LEU A 272 -5.30 -12.84 9.10
CA LEU A 272 -4.76 -11.75 8.29
C LEU A 272 -4.89 -10.45 9.09
N PRO A 273 -3.79 -9.75 9.42
CA PRO A 273 -3.83 -8.62 10.34
C PRO A 273 -4.82 -7.49 9.98
N PRO A 274 -5.06 -7.15 8.70
CA PRO A 274 -6.05 -6.14 8.34
C PRO A 274 -7.51 -6.49 8.67
N PHE A 275 -7.84 -7.78 8.81
CA PHE A 275 -9.23 -8.26 8.94
C PHE A 275 -10.02 -7.56 10.04
N TRP A 276 -9.45 -7.47 11.25
CA TRP A 276 -10.20 -6.99 12.41
C TRP A 276 -10.51 -5.50 12.35
N ALA A 277 -9.59 -4.69 11.83
CA ALA A 277 -9.85 -3.27 11.62
C ALA A 277 -10.79 -3.05 10.43
N ALA A 278 -10.69 -3.85 9.36
CA ALA A 278 -11.67 -3.82 8.26
C ALA A 278 -13.09 -4.21 8.75
N LYS A 279 -13.22 -5.27 9.54
CA LYS A 279 -14.50 -5.69 10.12
C LYS A 279 -15.06 -4.65 11.10
N ALA A 280 -14.19 -3.97 11.86
CA ALA A 280 -14.58 -2.84 12.68
C ALA A 280 -15.12 -1.67 11.85
N THR A 281 -14.50 -1.35 10.71
CA THR A 281 -15.01 -0.32 9.78
C THR A 281 -16.41 -0.67 9.27
N VAL A 282 -16.60 -1.89 8.75
CA VAL A 282 -17.89 -2.36 8.25
C VAL A 282 -18.94 -2.36 9.36
N ALA A 283 -18.62 -2.90 10.54
CA ALA A 283 -19.53 -2.93 11.67
C ALA A 283 -19.97 -1.53 12.14
N VAL A 284 -19.09 -0.53 12.11
CA VAL A 284 -19.47 0.85 12.43
C VAL A 284 -20.46 1.40 11.41
N LEU A 285 -20.24 1.15 10.12
CA LEU A 285 -21.12 1.61 9.04
C LEU A 285 -22.49 0.91 9.07
N ASP A 286 -22.52 -0.36 9.48
CA ASP A 286 -23.75 -1.13 9.69
C ASP A 286 -24.49 -0.76 10.99
N GLY A 287 -23.98 0.21 11.76
CA GLY A 287 -24.62 0.69 12.99
C GLY A 287 -24.42 -0.20 14.22
N ALA A 288 -23.38 -1.05 14.24
CA ALA A 288 -23.08 -1.89 15.39
C ALA A 288 -22.74 -1.06 16.65
N ALA A 289 -23.02 -1.64 17.81
CA ALA A 289 -22.67 -1.02 19.09
C ALA A 289 -21.15 -0.83 19.25
N LEU A 290 -20.75 0.27 19.90
CA LEU A 290 -19.33 0.59 20.15
C LEU A 290 -18.58 -0.52 20.90
N ALA A 291 -19.27 -1.29 21.74
CA ALA A 291 -18.68 -2.44 22.43
C ALA A 291 -18.22 -3.54 21.45
N THR A 292 -19.02 -3.84 20.43
CA THR A 292 -18.69 -4.82 19.38
C THR A 292 -17.51 -4.33 18.55
N VAL A 293 -17.53 -3.06 18.15
CA VAL A 293 -16.44 -2.40 17.41
C VAL A 293 -15.15 -2.43 18.24
N GLY A 294 -15.24 -2.08 19.52
CA GLY A 294 -14.11 -2.14 20.46
C GLY A 294 -13.54 -3.55 20.61
N GLY A 295 -14.41 -4.57 20.62
CA GLY A 295 -14.01 -5.98 20.63
C GLY A 295 -13.17 -6.36 19.41
N TYR A 296 -13.64 -6.01 18.20
CA TYR A 296 -12.87 -6.24 16.97
C TYR A 296 -11.53 -5.50 16.99
N LEU A 297 -11.50 -4.24 17.40
CA LEU A 297 -10.26 -3.46 17.47
C LEU A 297 -9.27 -4.04 18.48
N ALA A 298 -9.75 -4.53 19.64
CA ALA A 298 -8.89 -5.16 20.64
C ALA A 298 -8.21 -6.42 20.08
N VAL A 299 -8.96 -7.29 19.40
CA VAL A 299 -8.40 -8.46 18.72
C VAL A 299 -7.44 -8.03 17.60
N GLY A 300 -7.79 -6.99 16.85
CA GLY A 300 -6.94 -6.41 15.82
C GLY A 300 -5.58 -5.95 16.34
N VAL A 301 -5.54 -5.25 17.47
CA VAL A 301 -4.28 -4.86 18.13
C VAL A 301 -3.45 -6.09 18.49
N VAL A 302 -4.06 -7.11 19.09
CA VAL A 302 -3.36 -8.34 19.47
C VAL A 302 -2.75 -9.03 18.25
N VAL A 303 -3.50 -9.18 17.17
CA VAL A 303 -3.04 -9.83 15.93
C VAL A 303 -1.92 -9.02 15.26
N GLN A 304 -2.08 -7.70 15.14
CA GLN A 304 -1.05 -6.83 14.55
C GLN A 304 0.24 -6.88 15.38
N VAL A 305 0.15 -6.74 16.70
CA VAL A 305 1.33 -6.78 17.60
C VAL A 305 2.00 -8.14 17.57
N ALA A 306 1.23 -9.24 17.58
CA ALA A 306 1.78 -10.59 17.48
C ALA A 306 2.52 -10.80 16.16
N MET A 307 1.95 -10.34 15.04
CA MET A 307 2.58 -10.42 13.73
C MET A 307 3.85 -9.56 13.64
N ILE A 308 3.81 -8.32 14.14
CA ILE A 308 4.99 -7.43 14.22
C ILE A 308 6.09 -8.10 15.04
N ALA A 309 5.77 -8.66 16.21
CA ALA A 309 6.73 -9.34 17.06
C ALA A 309 7.34 -10.58 16.39
N LEU A 310 6.54 -11.37 15.67
CA LEU A 310 7.00 -12.51 14.90
C LEU A 310 7.95 -12.08 13.78
N LEU A 311 7.54 -11.13 12.93
CA LEU A 311 8.33 -10.66 11.80
C LEU A 311 9.60 -9.95 12.26
N LEU A 312 9.55 -9.20 13.36
CA LEU A 312 10.73 -8.58 13.95
C LEU A 312 11.74 -9.63 14.44
N ARG A 313 11.27 -10.71 15.08
CA ARG A 313 12.15 -11.84 15.48
C ARG A 313 12.78 -12.51 14.26
N LEU A 314 12.03 -12.70 13.18
CA LEU A 314 12.54 -13.26 11.93
C LEU A 314 13.57 -12.35 11.26
N PHE A 315 13.31 -11.03 11.23
CA PHE A 315 14.24 -10.04 10.71
C PHE A 315 15.57 -10.04 11.46
N LEU A 316 15.51 -10.02 12.80
CA LEU A 316 16.72 -9.99 13.64
C LEU A 316 17.57 -11.26 13.49
N ARG A 317 16.95 -12.44 13.36
CA ARG A 317 17.66 -13.71 13.14
C ARG A 317 18.43 -13.78 11.82
N ARG A 318 18.05 -12.98 10.82
CA ARG A 318 18.74 -12.90 9.51
C ARG A 318 19.84 -11.84 9.48
N ALA A 319 19.83 -10.92 10.44
CA ALA A 319 20.78 -9.81 10.51
C ALA A 319 22.08 -10.16 11.27
N ASP A 320 22.05 -11.27 12.01
CA ASP A 320 23.20 -11.92 12.65
C ASP A 320 23.74 -13.05 11.74
#